data_AF-A0A1M6Y908-F1
#
_entry.id   AF-A0A1M6Y908-F1
#
_cell.length_a   1.000
_cell.length_b   1.000
_cell.length_c   1.000
_cell.angle_alpha   90.00
_cell.angle_beta   90.00
_cell.angle_gamma   90.00
#
_symmetry.space_group_name_H-M   'P 1'
#
loop_
_entity.id
_entity.type
_entity.pdbx_description
1 polymer ?
#
loop_
_entity_poly.entity_id
_entity_poly.type
_entity_poly.pdbx_seq_one_letter_code
_entity_poly.pdbx_strand_id
1 'polypeptide(L)'
;MKILVTKPLIPQLYNMANTGKKQYALLVQYSSTTGLPTGVVKPNVPGDPDYVAPVEDATGCPFIPVQNTHFTINNFTSKEQAGPITYTVSTGVNTATLQATESSAFTESGEDHLVIISGERVGQSWRYAENTITYDAFVFIQGRLTAMGCLAESWEKFVFPELSGEVLINVVSSDRGYYRQAGAVAIQLGSDVGTASFSFIGNDGALVTLDSTNTFGSYDVDYYHPAPDFNGTNSNAYALLMEVTTYDGDSVPVDPDGPDGGWMQLPRITLETIEAGATVSRNLSTEYFGDFFVRITKK
;
A
#
# COMPACT_ATOMS: atom_id res chain seq x y z
N MET A 1 7.36 26.39 47.90
CA MET A 1 6.82 26.99 46.66
C MET A 1 5.91 25.94 46.03
N LYS A 2 4.63 26.25 45.77
CA LYS A 2 3.72 25.34 45.07
C LYS A 2 3.61 25.84 43.63
N ILE A 3 3.87 24.96 42.66
CA ILE A 3 3.93 25.29 41.24
C ILE A 3 2.84 24.51 40.54
N LEU A 4 1.99 25.22 39.79
CA LEU A 4 0.91 24.62 39.00
C LEU A 4 1.08 25.05 37.54
N VAL A 5 0.99 24.08 36.64
CA VAL A 5 1.48 24.22 35.27
C VAL A 5 0.37 24.55 34.28
N THR A 6 0.59 25.51 33.37
CA THR A 6 -0.40 25.88 32.36
C THR A 6 0.21 26.15 30.97
N LYS A 7 -0.52 25.64 29.96
CA LYS A 7 -0.43 25.79 28.49
C LYS A 7 0.63 24.98 27.70
N PRO A 8 0.21 24.12 26.75
CA PRO A 8 1.11 23.45 25.80
C PRO A 8 1.52 24.37 24.63
N LEU A 9 2.72 24.16 24.11
CA LEU A 9 3.23 24.78 22.87
C LEU A 9 2.79 23.97 21.65
N ILE A 10 2.53 24.66 20.54
CA ILE A 10 2.35 24.06 19.21
C ILE A 10 3.69 24.22 18.46
N PRO A 11 4.50 23.17 18.23
CA PRO A 11 5.70 23.26 17.40
C PRO A 11 5.35 23.14 15.91
N GLN A 12 6.11 23.83 15.07
CA GLN A 12 5.97 23.79 13.62
C GLN A 12 6.59 22.54 12.98
N LEU A 13 5.76 21.83 12.21
CA LEU A 13 6.02 21.11 10.95
C LEU A 13 7.38 20.41 10.75
N TYR A 14 7.79 19.59 11.71
CA TYR A 14 8.28 18.25 11.43
C TYR A 14 7.31 17.31 12.15
N ASN A 15 6.80 16.26 11.49
CA ASN A 15 6.00 15.20 12.12
C ASN A 15 6.88 14.45 13.13
N MET A 16 7.15 15.06 14.29
CA MET A 16 7.61 14.31 15.44
C MET A 16 6.39 13.60 16.00
N ALA A 17 6.35 12.28 15.81
CA ALA A 17 5.31 11.43 16.36
C ALA A 17 5.05 11.78 17.82
N ASN A 18 3.77 11.84 18.19
CA ASN A 18 3.35 12.31 19.50
C ASN A 18 3.85 11.33 20.57
N THR A 19 4.76 11.78 21.45
CA THR A 19 5.45 10.88 22.39
C THR A 19 4.58 10.35 23.54
N GLY A 20 3.29 10.70 23.57
CA GLY A 20 2.41 10.39 24.70
C GLY A 20 2.58 11.32 25.91
N LYS A 21 3.53 12.27 25.83
CA LYS A 21 3.98 13.09 26.96
C LYS A 21 3.69 14.57 26.71
N LYS A 22 2.97 15.18 27.63
CA LYS A 22 2.74 16.61 27.69
C LYS A 22 3.97 17.30 28.27
N GLN A 23 4.53 18.22 27.50
CA GLN A 23 5.59 19.11 27.95
C GLN A 23 5.03 20.46 28.39
N TYR A 24 5.71 21.08 29.34
CA TYR A 24 5.38 22.40 29.82
C TYR A 24 6.52 23.35 29.47
N ALA A 25 6.18 24.43 28.77
CA ALA A 25 7.19 25.40 28.33
C ALA A 25 7.55 26.41 29.43
N LEU A 26 6.54 26.81 30.20
CA LEU A 26 6.64 27.88 31.18
C LEU A 26 6.10 27.40 32.53
N LEU A 27 6.73 27.88 33.59
CA LEU A 27 6.28 27.77 34.97
C LEU A 27 5.75 29.13 35.43
N VAL A 28 4.59 29.12 36.10
CA VAL A 28 3.97 30.33 36.66
C VAL A 28 4.27 30.37 38.16
N GLN A 29 4.72 31.52 38.65
CA GLN A 29 4.92 31.74 40.08
C GLN A 29 3.58 31.98 40.78
N TYR A 30 3.39 31.35 41.94
CA TYR A 30 2.25 31.54 42.83
C TYR A 30 2.67 32.18 44.15
N SER A 31 1.85 33.08 44.67
CA SER A 31 2.01 33.64 46.01
C SER A 31 1.75 32.56 47.06
N SER A 32 2.68 32.37 48.01
CA SER A 32 2.51 31.41 49.11
C SER A 32 1.41 31.82 50.09
N THR A 33 1.10 33.12 50.18
CA THR A 33 0.10 33.67 51.10
C THR A 33 -1.32 33.53 50.55
N THR A 34 -1.51 33.77 49.26
CA THR A 34 -2.86 33.82 48.64
C THR A 34 -3.17 32.61 47.77
N GLY A 35 -2.17 31.85 47.34
CA GLY A 35 -2.34 30.78 46.37
C GLY A 35 -2.73 31.26 44.97
N LEU A 36 -2.61 32.57 44.69
CA LEU A 36 -2.92 33.16 43.37
C LEU A 36 -1.64 33.33 42.51
N PRO A 37 -1.76 33.27 41.18
CA PRO A 37 -0.64 33.51 40.28
C PRO A 37 -0.18 34.97 40.36
N THR A 38 1.14 35.20 40.37
CA THR A 38 1.72 36.55 40.46
C THR A 38 1.88 37.22 39.10
N GLY A 39 1.68 36.48 38.00
CA GLY A 39 1.94 36.93 36.64
C GLY A 39 3.41 36.78 36.20
N VAL A 40 4.31 36.44 37.11
CA VAL A 40 5.71 36.13 36.78
C VAL A 40 5.78 34.71 36.22
N VAL A 41 6.37 34.57 35.04
CA VAL A 41 6.61 33.29 34.37
C VAL A 41 8.10 33.09 34.13
N LYS A 42 8.55 31.84 34.12
CA LYS A 42 9.90 31.47 33.71
C LYS A 42 9.91 30.21 32.84
N PRO A 43 10.96 29.94 32.05
CA PRO A 43 11.08 28.69 31.30
C PRO A 43 11.17 27.45 32.22
N ASN A 44 10.62 26.32 31.77
CA ASN A 44 10.69 25.03 32.45
C ASN A 44 11.94 24.24 32.00
N VAL A 45 13.11 24.59 32.54
CA VAL A 45 14.41 24.07 32.07
C VAL A 45 14.84 22.84 32.89
N PRO A 46 15.24 21.72 32.25
CA PRO A 46 15.82 20.59 32.97
C PRO A 46 17.05 21.00 33.78
N GLY A 47 17.09 20.61 35.06
CA GLY A 47 18.16 20.94 36.00
C GLY A 47 17.83 22.08 36.97
N ASP A 48 16.77 22.86 36.70
CA ASP A 48 16.24 23.80 37.68
C ASP A 48 15.65 23.03 38.89
N PRO A 49 15.81 23.52 40.14
CA PRO A 49 15.22 22.88 41.32
C PRO A 49 13.70 22.72 41.28
N ASP A 50 13.03 23.49 40.44
CA ASP A 50 11.59 23.56 40.26
C ASP A 50 11.13 23.12 38.86
N TYR A 51 12.00 22.46 38.10
CA TYR A 51 11.66 21.80 36.84
C TYR A 51 10.50 20.80 37.02
N VAL A 52 9.54 20.85 36.10
CA VAL A 52 8.46 19.87 36.00
C VAL A 52 8.72 18.98 34.78
N ALA A 53 9.04 17.72 35.03
CA ALA A 53 9.23 16.74 33.97
C ALA A 53 7.96 16.54 33.13
N PRO A 54 8.08 16.17 31.84
CA PRO A 54 6.95 15.81 31.01
C PRO A 54 6.12 14.69 31.66
N VAL A 55 4.80 14.80 31.58
CA VAL A 55 3.85 13.84 32.15
C VAL A 55 3.08 13.16 31.05
N GLU A 56 2.77 11.88 31.24
CA GLU A 56 1.90 11.13 30.32
C GLU A 56 0.50 11.77 30.30
N ASP A 57 0.01 12.07 29.11
CA ASP A 57 -1.32 12.64 28.90
C ASP A 57 -1.99 11.91 27.74
N ALA A 58 -2.40 10.67 27.95
CA ALA A 58 -2.99 9.83 26.90
C ALA A 58 -4.29 10.41 26.30
N THR A 59 -4.93 11.39 26.97
CA THR A 59 -6.15 12.04 26.48
C THR A 59 -5.85 13.28 25.64
N GLY A 60 -4.96 14.16 26.11
CA GLY A 60 -4.59 15.39 25.40
C GLY A 60 -3.40 15.25 24.44
N CYS A 61 -2.65 14.17 24.56
CA CYS A 61 -1.44 13.83 23.83
C CYS A 61 -1.39 12.30 23.68
N PRO A 62 -2.34 11.69 22.96
CA PRO A 62 -2.35 10.24 22.79
C PRO A 62 -1.03 9.79 22.16
N PHE A 63 -0.41 8.78 22.76
CA PHE A 63 0.73 8.10 22.17
C PHE A 63 0.23 7.39 20.91
N ILE A 64 0.82 7.73 19.76
CA ILE A 64 0.59 6.94 18.55
C ILE A 64 1.52 5.74 18.68
N PRO A 65 1.00 4.51 18.76
CA PRO A 65 1.85 3.33 18.83
C PRO A 65 2.78 3.32 17.63
N VAL A 66 4.07 3.10 17.88
CA VAL A 66 5.01 2.79 16.80
C VAL A 66 4.47 1.54 16.10
N GLN A 67 4.05 1.71 14.86
CA GLN A 67 3.53 0.63 14.05
C GLN A 67 4.71 -0.20 13.57
N ASN A 68 4.64 -1.50 13.82
CA ASN A 68 5.58 -2.46 13.26
C ASN A 68 4.94 -3.05 12.02
N THR A 69 5.71 -3.06 10.94
CA THR A 69 5.32 -3.61 9.66
C THR A 69 6.30 -4.71 9.30
N HIS A 70 5.80 -5.94 9.20
CA HIS A 70 6.57 -7.07 8.72
C HIS A 70 6.43 -7.15 7.20
N PHE A 71 7.55 -7.06 6.50
CA PHE A 71 7.62 -7.20 5.06
C PHE A 71 8.08 -8.59 4.69
N THR A 72 7.41 -9.21 3.73
CA THR A 72 7.92 -10.34 2.95
C THR A 72 7.94 -9.94 1.49
N ILE A 73 9.09 -10.02 0.84
CA ILE A 73 9.27 -9.69 -0.58
C ILE A 73 9.75 -10.94 -1.30
N ASN A 74 8.96 -11.39 -2.26
CA ASN A 74 9.23 -12.58 -3.06
C ASN A 74 9.56 -12.18 -4.50
N ASN A 75 10.68 -12.68 -5.01
CA ASN A 75 11.00 -12.62 -6.42
C ASN A 75 10.57 -13.93 -7.10
N PHE A 76 9.34 -14.02 -7.60
CA PHE A 76 8.85 -15.20 -8.32
C PHE A 76 9.12 -15.15 -9.82
N THR A 77 10.06 -14.31 -10.27
CA THR A 77 10.50 -14.33 -11.68
C THR A 77 11.05 -15.73 -11.99
N SER A 78 10.50 -16.37 -13.00
CA SER A 78 10.84 -17.76 -13.37
C SER A 78 11.81 -17.84 -14.56
N LYS A 79 12.18 -16.70 -15.15
CA LYS A 79 13.01 -16.63 -16.36
C LYS A 79 14.44 -16.24 -16.04
N GLU A 80 15.40 -17.03 -16.52
CA GLU A 80 16.84 -16.76 -16.37
C GLU A 80 17.25 -15.38 -16.92
N GLN A 81 16.52 -14.87 -17.92
CA GLN A 81 16.81 -13.55 -18.51
C GLN A 81 16.38 -12.36 -17.64
N ALA A 82 15.57 -12.58 -16.61
CA ALA A 82 15.00 -11.53 -15.77
C ALA A 82 16.05 -10.83 -14.89
N GLY A 83 17.23 -11.41 -14.68
CA GLY A 83 18.23 -10.85 -13.79
C GLY A 83 17.73 -10.68 -12.35
N PRO A 84 18.56 -10.14 -11.44
CA PRO A 84 18.11 -9.85 -10.08
C PRO A 84 17.17 -8.64 -10.05
N ILE A 85 16.24 -8.64 -9.10
CA ILE A 85 15.53 -7.43 -8.69
C ILE A 85 16.27 -6.79 -7.52
N THR A 86 16.34 -5.47 -7.49
CA THR A 86 16.80 -4.71 -6.33
C THR A 86 15.63 -3.95 -5.75
N TYR A 87 15.38 -4.15 -4.47
CA TYR A 87 14.35 -3.41 -3.76
C TYR A 87 14.99 -2.57 -2.65
N THR A 88 14.36 -1.43 -2.40
CA THR A 88 14.70 -0.51 -1.32
C THR A 88 13.42 -0.21 -0.57
N VAL A 89 13.36 -0.55 0.72
CA VAL A 89 12.28 -0.07 1.59
C VAL A 89 12.83 1.14 2.35
N SER A 90 12.48 2.31 1.84
CA SER A 90 12.82 3.61 2.38
C SER A 90 11.90 3.96 3.55
N THR A 91 12.10 3.30 4.68
CA THR A 91 12.12 3.96 6.01
C THR A 91 13.53 4.47 6.33
N GLY A 92 14.52 4.10 5.49
CA GLY A 92 15.93 4.50 5.59
C GLY A 92 16.88 3.39 6.05
N VAL A 93 16.43 2.14 6.24
CA VAL A 93 17.23 1.09 6.91
C VAL A 93 17.42 -0.20 6.09
N ASN A 94 16.39 -0.74 5.44
CA ASN A 94 16.49 -2.03 4.73
C ASN A 94 16.60 -1.89 3.20
N THR A 95 17.63 -2.51 2.63
CA THR A 95 17.86 -2.64 1.18
C THR A 95 18.38 -4.04 0.89
N ALA A 96 17.85 -4.69 -0.14
CA ALA A 96 18.42 -5.96 -0.61
C ALA A 96 18.26 -6.15 -2.12
N THR A 97 19.06 -7.07 -2.64
CA THR A 97 18.97 -7.57 -4.01
C THR A 97 18.55 -9.03 -3.94
N LEU A 98 17.52 -9.41 -4.70
CA LEU A 98 17.00 -10.78 -4.76
C LEU A 98 17.21 -11.34 -6.16
N GLN A 99 17.85 -12.51 -6.23
CA GLN A 99 17.85 -13.32 -7.44
C GLN A 99 16.46 -13.89 -7.71
N ALA A 100 16.26 -14.40 -8.93
CA ALA A 100 15.06 -15.13 -9.28
C ALA A 100 14.78 -16.26 -8.27
N THR A 101 13.51 -16.42 -7.89
CA THR A 101 13.00 -17.38 -6.89
C THR A 101 13.40 -17.12 -5.43
N GLU A 102 14.20 -16.10 -5.15
CA GLU A 102 14.57 -15.74 -3.78
C GLU A 102 13.48 -14.95 -3.05
N SER A 103 13.57 -14.94 -1.73
CA SER A 103 12.66 -14.22 -0.85
C SER A 103 13.43 -13.54 0.28
N SER A 104 12.88 -12.45 0.80
CA SER A 104 13.41 -11.77 1.97
C SER A 104 12.28 -11.36 2.89
N ALA A 105 12.53 -11.40 4.19
CA ALA A 105 11.58 -10.97 5.20
C ALA A 105 12.27 -10.17 6.29
N PHE A 106 11.64 -9.08 6.74
CA PHE A 106 12.18 -8.19 7.77
C PHE A 106 11.05 -7.38 8.43
N THR A 107 11.32 -6.80 9.59
CA THR A 107 10.37 -5.93 10.29
C THR A 107 10.94 -4.52 10.36
N GLU A 108 10.11 -3.54 10.01
CA GLU A 108 10.40 -2.12 10.12
C GLU A 108 9.42 -1.46 11.09
N SER A 109 9.90 -0.42 11.78
CA SER A 109 9.10 0.39 12.69
C SER A 109 8.95 1.79 12.11
N GLY A 110 7.74 2.34 12.08
CA GLY A 110 7.49 3.68 11.54
C GLY A 110 6.03 3.89 11.20
N GLU A 111 5.67 5.13 10.88
CA GLU A 111 4.32 5.46 10.38
C GLU A 111 4.29 5.30 8.85
N ASP A 112 5.27 5.86 8.14
CA ASP A 112 5.29 5.80 6.67
C ASP A 112 6.38 4.87 6.13
N HIS A 113 6.03 4.11 5.09
CA HIS A 113 6.96 3.24 4.39
C HIS A 113 6.91 3.54 2.88
N LEU A 114 8.06 3.86 2.30
CA LEU A 114 8.22 3.94 0.86
C LEU A 114 8.91 2.66 0.38
N VAL A 115 8.24 1.87 -0.47
CA VAL A 115 8.85 0.71 -1.12
C VAL A 115 9.18 1.05 -2.56
N ILE A 116 10.44 0.95 -2.92
CA ILE A 116 10.94 1.15 -4.29
C ILE A 116 11.42 -0.20 -4.80
N ILE A 117 10.92 -0.60 -5.97
CA ILE A 117 11.35 -1.84 -6.63
C ILE A 117 11.96 -1.45 -7.97
N SER A 118 13.11 -2.02 -8.28
CA SER A 118 13.88 -1.77 -9.50
C SER A 118 14.52 -3.06 -10.02
N GLY A 119 14.83 -3.11 -11.31
CA GLY A 119 15.50 -4.26 -11.94
C GLY A 119 16.45 -3.83 -13.05
N GLU A 120 17.52 -4.61 -13.29
CA GLU A 120 18.57 -4.26 -14.26
C GLU A 120 18.10 -4.24 -15.73
N ARG A 121 16.95 -4.86 -16.03
CA ARG A 121 16.45 -5.02 -17.42
C ARG A 121 15.05 -4.48 -17.66
N VAL A 122 14.64 -3.46 -16.91
CA VAL A 122 13.42 -2.71 -17.27
C VAL A 122 13.73 -1.76 -18.43
N GLY A 123 13.60 -2.26 -19.66
CA GLY A 123 13.94 -1.52 -20.86
C GLY A 123 12.70 -1.16 -21.67
N GLN A 124 12.28 0.11 -21.69
CA GLN A 124 11.65 0.67 -22.88
C GLN A 124 12.72 0.84 -23.96
N SER A 125 13.08 -0.23 -24.69
CA SER A 125 13.80 -0.04 -25.94
C SER A 125 12.80 0.39 -27.01
N TRP A 126 12.70 1.70 -27.25
CA TRP A 126 11.96 2.24 -28.40
C TRP A 126 12.53 1.76 -29.76
N ARG A 127 13.66 1.03 -29.76
CA ARG A 127 14.38 0.58 -30.96
C ARG A 127 14.74 -0.90 -30.88
N TYR A 128 13.86 -1.74 -31.42
CA TYR A 128 14.16 -3.08 -31.95
C TYR A 128 14.96 -4.06 -31.07
N ALA A 129 14.93 -3.95 -29.74
CA ALA A 129 15.48 -4.99 -28.88
C ALA A 129 14.39 -6.02 -28.61
N GLU A 130 14.56 -7.22 -29.15
CA GLU A 130 13.75 -8.39 -28.80
C GLU A 130 13.96 -8.69 -27.30
N ASN A 131 12.87 -8.93 -26.57
CA ASN A 131 12.81 -9.39 -25.17
C ASN A 131 13.12 -8.34 -24.09
N THR A 132 12.23 -7.36 -23.93
CA THR A 132 12.20 -6.50 -22.73
C THR A 132 11.40 -7.21 -21.64
N ILE A 133 12.00 -7.39 -20.47
CA ILE A 133 11.33 -8.01 -19.32
C ILE A 133 10.72 -6.91 -18.49
N THR A 134 9.40 -6.99 -18.32
CA THR A 134 8.67 -6.20 -17.35
C THR A 134 8.49 -7.02 -16.08
N TYR A 135 8.28 -6.32 -14.97
CA TYR A 135 7.92 -6.98 -13.72
C TYR A 135 6.57 -6.47 -13.26
N ASP A 136 5.76 -7.34 -12.68
CA ASP A 136 4.52 -6.92 -12.04
C ASP A 136 4.67 -7.15 -10.53
N ALA A 137 4.36 -6.13 -9.75
CA ALA A 137 4.44 -6.17 -8.29
C ALA A 137 3.03 -6.15 -7.71
N PHE A 138 2.74 -7.10 -6.83
CA PHE A 138 1.46 -7.22 -6.12
C PHE A 138 1.69 -7.04 -4.63
N VAL A 139 1.01 -6.07 -4.02
CA VAL A 139 1.16 -5.73 -2.61
C VAL A 139 -0.08 -6.13 -1.83
N PHE A 140 0.12 -7.00 -0.85
CA PHE A 140 -0.90 -7.46 0.07
C PHE A 140 -0.65 -6.89 1.46
N ILE A 141 -1.70 -6.42 2.11
CA ILE A 141 -1.69 -5.99 3.50
C ILE A 141 -2.64 -6.88 4.27
N GLN A 142 -2.12 -7.58 5.30
CA GLN A 142 -2.88 -8.53 6.11
C GLN A 142 -3.61 -9.59 5.26
N GLY A 143 -2.94 -10.05 4.21
CA GLY A 143 -3.48 -11.03 3.27
C GLY A 143 -4.53 -10.48 2.30
N ARG A 144 -4.81 -9.17 2.27
CA ARG A 144 -5.66 -8.51 1.27
C ARG A 144 -4.79 -7.83 0.22
N LEU A 145 -5.03 -8.10 -1.07
CA LEU A 145 -4.40 -7.32 -2.14
C LEU A 145 -4.89 -5.86 -2.06
N THR A 146 -3.95 -4.93 -1.93
CA THR A 146 -4.26 -3.50 -1.75
C THR A 146 -3.69 -2.63 -2.87
N ALA A 147 -2.59 -3.04 -3.48
CA ALA A 147 -2.00 -2.33 -4.61
C ALA A 147 -1.35 -3.29 -5.59
N MET A 148 -1.20 -2.85 -6.82
CA MET A 148 -0.35 -3.48 -7.82
C MET A 148 0.31 -2.42 -8.69
N GLY A 149 1.33 -2.81 -9.45
CA GLY A 149 1.84 -2.00 -10.53
C GLY A 149 2.78 -2.77 -11.45
N CYS A 150 2.78 -2.40 -12.73
CA CYS A 150 3.73 -2.87 -13.72
C CYS A 150 5.01 -1.99 -13.73
N LEU A 151 6.17 -2.59 -13.47
CA LEU A 151 7.50 -2.01 -13.66
C LEU A 151 7.85 -1.99 -15.16
N ALA A 152 7.41 -0.95 -15.88
CA ALA A 152 7.78 -0.74 -17.29
C ALA A 152 8.95 0.23 -17.50
N GLU A 153 9.35 0.95 -16.45
CA GLU A 153 10.49 1.88 -16.43
C GLU A 153 11.50 1.51 -15.32
N SER A 154 12.68 2.12 -15.29
CA SER A 154 13.80 1.71 -14.43
C SER A 154 13.53 1.71 -12.92
N TRP A 155 12.35 2.17 -12.47
CA TRP A 155 11.89 2.18 -11.09
C TRP A 155 10.37 2.40 -11.02
N GLU A 156 9.67 1.67 -10.15
CA GLU A 156 8.35 2.09 -9.63
C GLU A 156 8.46 2.39 -8.14
N LYS A 157 7.59 3.29 -7.69
CA LYS A 157 7.48 3.68 -6.29
C LYS A 157 6.10 3.31 -5.78
N PHE A 158 6.08 2.43 -4.78
CA PHE A 158 4.90 2.19 -3.98
C PHE A 158 5.02 2.99 -2.68
N VAL A 159 4.22 4.03 -2.57
CA VAL A 159 4.14 4.84 -1.35
C VAL A 159 2.94 4.35 -0.56
N PHE A 160 3.17 3.91 0.68
CA PHE A 160 2.09 3.51 1.56
C PHE A 160 2.15 4.32 2.86
N PRO A 161 1.19 5.24 3.07
CA PRO A 161 1.08 5.93 4.35
C PRO A 161 0.55 4.98 5.42
N GLU A 162 1.06 5.12 6.65
CA GLU A 162 0.49 4.49 7.86
C GLU A 162 0.33 2.95 7.81
N LEU A 163 1.31 2.22 7.25
CA LEU A 163 1.25 0.75 7.24
C LEU A 163 1.48 0.15 8.63
N SER A 164 0.70 -0.89 8.94
CA SER A 164 0.96 -1.84 10.04
C SER A 164 0.61 -3.27 9.68
N GLY A 165 1.29 -4.21 10.34
CA GLY A 165 1.03 -5.63 10.25
C GLY A 165 1.83 -6.30 9.14
N GLU A 166 1.22 -7.26 8.46
CA GLU A 166 1.88 -8.09 7.46
C GLU A 166 1.75 -7.48 6.06
N VAL A 167 2.88 -7.17 5.43
CA VAL A 167 2.97 -6.70 4.05
C VAL A 167 3.69 -7.75 3.22
N LEU A 168 3.01 -8.30 2.22
CA LEU A 168 3.58 -9.24 1.28
C LEU A 168 3.68 -8.57 -0.09
N ILE A 169 4.85 -8.64 -0.72
CA ILE A 169 5.09 -8.13 -2.05
C ILE A 169 5.57 -9.28 -2.93
N ASN A 170 4.78 -9.64 -3.93
CA ASN A 170 5.18 -10.63 -4.92
C ASN A 170 5.56 -9.92 -6.22
N VAL A 171 6.78 -10.18 -6.70
CA VAL A 171 7.28 -9.67 -7.97
C VAL A 171 7.35 -10.84 -8.95
N VAL A 172 6.75 -10.68 -10.13
CA VAL A 172 6.77 -11.68 -11.20
C VAL A 172 7.36 -11.08 -12.47
N SER A 173 8.00 -11.89 -13.32
CA SER A 173 8.49 -11.47 -14.64
C SER A 173 7.47 -11.79 -15.72
N SER A 174 7.26 -10.86 -16.65
CA SER A 174 6.45 -11.06 -17.85
C SER A 174 7.31 -10.92 -19.12
N ASP A 175 7.10 -11.79 -20.11
CA ASP A 175 7.70 -11.62 -21.45
C ASP A 175 6.75 -10.77 -22.26
N ARG A 176 7.20 -9.60 -22.71
CA ARG A 176 6.34 -8.71 -23.50
C ARG A 176 6.95 -8.38 -24.85
N GLY A 177 6.08 -8.42 -25.86
CA GLY A 177 6.36 -7.97 -27.22
C GLY A 177 6.46 -6.45 -27.31
N TYR A 178 6.93 -5.97 -28.45
CA TYR A 178 7.41 -4.63 -28.77
C TYR A 178 6.49 -3.40 -28.46
N TYR A 179 5.27 -3.56 -27.95
CA TYR A 179 4.33 -2.45 -27.75
C TYR A 179 3.92 -2.22 -26.29
N ARG A 180 4.41 -1.08 -25.76
CA ARG A 180 3.98 -0.20 -24.64
C ARG A 180 3.00 -0.73 -23.58
N GLN A 181 3.33 -0.43 -22.31
CA GLN A 181 2.44 -0.39 -21.13
C GLN A 181 1.40 -1.51 -21.09
N ALA A 182 1.81 -2.73 -20.82
CA ALA A 182 0.84 -3.78 -20.57
C ALA A 182 0.36 -3.71 -19.12
N GLY A 183 -0.93 -4.02 -18.96
CA GLY A 183 -1.57 -4.03 -17.66
C GLY A 183 -1.32 -5.35 -16.95
N ALA A 184 -1.33 -5.33 -15.63
CA ALA A 184 -1.44 -6.52 -14.80
C ALA A 184 -2.90 -6.72 -14.39
N VAL A 185 -3.36 -7.96 -14.47
CA VAL A 185 -4.60 -8.38 -13.82
C VAL A 185 -4.25 -9.24 -12.63
N ALA A 186 -4.74 -8.86 -11.46
CA ALA A 186 -4.64 -9.68 -10.26
C ALA A 186 -6.04 -10.04 -9.76
N ILE A 187 -6.21 -11.30 -9.38
CA ILE A 187 -7.47 -11.77 -8.84
C ILE A 187 -7.21 -12.44 -7.50
N GLN A 188 -8.03 -12.07 -6.51
CA GLN A 188 -8.01 -12.66 -5.18
C GLN A 188 -9.38 -13.17 -4.77
N LEU A 189 -9.45 -14.42 -4.31
CA LEU A 189 -10.57 -14.94 -3.53
C LEU A 189 -10.28 -14.77 -2.04
N GLY A 190 -11.27 -14.28 -1.29
CA GLY A 190 -11.24 -14.28 0.17
C GLY A 190 -11.17 -15.71 0.71
N SER A 191 -10.62 -15.88 1.92
CA SER A 191 -10.60 -17.18 2.59
C SER A 191 -12.00 -17.72 2.94
N ASP A 192 -13.02 -16.89 2.78
CA ASP A 192 -14.42 -17.11 3.12
C ASP A 192 -15.31 -17.44 1.92
N VAL A 193 -14.75 -17.60 0.70
CA VAL A 193 -15.53 -17.89 -0.51
C VAL A 193 -16.09 -19.33 -0.60
N GLY A 194 -15.74 -20.19 0.36
CA GLY A 194 -16.28 -21.55 0.45
C GLY A 194 -15.98 -22.40 -0.78
N THR A 195 -17.02 -22.85 -1.48
CA THR A 195 -16.92 -23.82 -2.59
C THR A 195 -17.07 -23.18 -3.97
N ALA A 196 -17.01 -21.85 -4.06
CA ALA A 196 -17.08 -21.16 -5.34
C ALA A 196 -15.81 -21.40 -6.17
N SER A 197 -15.99 -21.38 -7.50
CA SER A 197 -14.88 -21.46 -8.45
C SER A 197 -15.08 -20.48 -9.58
N PHE A 198 -13.99 -19.83 -9.97
CA PHE A 198 -13.97 -18.78 -10.97
C PHE A 198 -12.83 -19.00 -11.94
N SER A 199 -13.09 -18.71 -13.20
CA SER A 199 -12.16 -18.80 -14.31
C SER A 199 -12.06 -17.45 -15.00
N PHE A 200 -10.83 -16.99 -15.18
CA PHE A 200 -10.51 -15.75 -15.87
C PHE A 200 -9.73 -16.13 -17.12
N ILE A 201 -10.23 -15.69 -18.26
CA ILE A 201 -9.61 -15.99 -19.56
C ILE A 201 -9.02 -14.68 -20.08
N GLY A 202 -7.70 -14.61 -20.08
CA GLY A 202 -6.91 -13.58 -20.72
C GLY A 202 -6.98 -13.69 -22.25
N ASN A 203 -6.52 -12.63 -22.93
CA ASN A 203 -6.63 -12.51 -24.40
C ASN A 203 -5.75 -13.49 -25.17
N ASP A 204 -4.66 -13.93 -24.57
CA ASP A 204 -3.76 -14.96 -25.05
C ASP A 204 -4.31 -16.38 -24.79
N GLY A 205 -5.50 -16.49 -24.17
CA GLY A 205 -6.07 -17.73 -23.71
C GLY A 205 -5.54 -18.20 -22.35
N ALA A 206 -4.76 -17.36 -21.64
CA ALA A 206 -4.34 -17.66 -20.28
C ALA A 206 -5.56 -17.87 -19.39
N LEU A 207 -5.68 -19.07 -18.82
CA LEU A 207 -6.76 -19.44 -17.94
C LEU A 207 -6.27 -19.44 -16.50
N VAL A 208 -6.74 -18.50 -15.70
CA VAL A 208 -6.58 -18.53 -14.25
C VAL A 208 -7.85 -19.11 -13.64
N THR A 209 -7.73 -20.27 -12.99
CA THR A 209 -8.82 -20.86 -12.22
C THR A 209 -8.53 -20.73 -10.73
N LEU A 210 -9.47 -20.12 -10.02
CA LEU A 210 -9.40 -19.91 -8.57
C LEU A 210 -10.51 -20.68 -7.86
N ASP A 211 -10.18 -21.20 -6.69
CA ASP A 211 -11.08 -21.90 -5.77
C ASP A 211 -10.54 -21.80 -4.33
N SER A 212 -11.07 -22.60 -3.40
CA SER A 212 -10.62 -22.62 -2.00
C SER A 212 -9.16 -23.05 -1.80
N THR A 213 -8.55 -23.69 -2.80
CA THR A 213 -7.18 -24.20 -2.77
C THR A 213 -6.21 -23.29 -3.53
N ASN A 214 -6.72 -22.53 -4.50
CA ASN A 214 -5.97 -21.53 -5.25
C ASN A 214 -6.69 -20.17 -5.18
N THR A 215 -6.34 -19.36 -4.19
CA THR A 215 -7.08 -18.12 -3.88
C THR A 215 -6.49 -16.87 -4.53
N PHE A 216 -5.38 -17.00 -5.27
CA PHE A 216 -4.76 -15.88 -5.96
C PHE A 216 -4.27 -16.31 -7.34
N GLY A 217 -4.44 -15.44 -8.32
CA GLY A 217 -3.82 -15.61 -9.61
C GLY A 217 -3.65 -14.27 -10.30
N SER A 218 -2.74 -14.24 -11.25
CA SER A 218 -2.45 -13.07 -12.06
C SER A 218 -2.09 -13.49 -13.47
N TYR A 219 -2.26 -12.57 -14.41
CA TYR A 219 -1.75 -12.70 -15.77
C TYR A 219 -1.60 -11.30 -16.40
N ASP A 220 -0.85 -11.28 -17.48
CA ASP A 220 -0.58 -10.07 -18.25
C ASP A 220 -1.72 -9.76 -19.22
N VAL A 221 -2.03 -8.49 -19.42
CA VAL A 221 -2.92 -8.03 -20.49
C VAL A 221 -2.18 -7.10 -21.44
N ASP A 222 -2.19 -7.45 -22.72
CA ASP A 222 -1.67 -6.59 -23.78
C ASP A 222 -2.50 -5.32 -23.90
N TYR A 223 -1.82 -4.18 -24.00
CA TYR A 223 -2.44 -2.88 -24.23
C TYR A 223 -3.21 -2.91 -25.57
N TYR A 224 -4.45 -2.42 -25.57
CA TYR A 224 -5.43 -2.49 -26.68
C TYR A 224 -6.15 -3.82 -26.91
N HIS A 225 -5.94 -4.83 -26.09
CA HIS A 225 -6.80 -6.01 -26.11
C HIS A 225 -7.97 -5.85 -25.13
N PRO A 226 -9.15 -6.42 -25.45
CA PRO A 226 -10.29 -6.34 -24.55
C PRO A 226 -9.92 -6.97 -23.20
N ALA A 227 -10.20 -6.34 -22.07
CA ALA A 227 -10.02 -6.98 -20.77
C ALA A 227 -10.76 -8.35 -20.69
N PRO A 228 -10.35 -9.21 -19.75
CA PRO A 228 -10.65 -10.64 -19.74
C PRO A 228 -12.14 -10.96 -19.60
N ASP A 229 -12.47 -12.17 -20.03
CA ASP A 229 -13.75 -12.77 -19.69
C ASP A 229 -13.67 -13.39 -18.30
N PHE A 230 -14.52 -12.89 -17.41
CA PHE A 230 -14.76 -13.44 -16.09
C PHE A 230 -15.95 -14.40 -16.16
N ASN A 231 -15.69 -15.67 -15.87
CA ASN A 231 -16.71 -16.71 -15.83
C ASN A 231 -16.63 -17.45 -14.49
N GLY A 232 -17.75 -17.78 -13.89
CA GLY A 232 -17.71 -18.60 -12.68
C GLY A 232 -19.07 -18.94 -12.13
N THR A 233 -19.07 -19.76 -11.08
CA THR A 233 -20.29 -20.18 -10.40
C THR A 233 -20.12 -20.03 -8.89
N ASN A 234 -21.06 -19.32 -8.27
CA ASN A 234 -21.17 -19.26 -6.82
C ASN A 234 -21.95 -20.48 -6.31
N SER A 235 -21.25 -21.57 -6.01
CA SER A 235 -21.86 -22.79 -5.48
C SER A 235 -22.27 -22.72 -4.00
N ASN A 236 -22.08 -21.57 -3.35
CA ASN A 236 -22.41 -21.41 -1.93
C ASN A 236 -23.92 -21.15 -1.70
N ALA A 237 -24.35 -21.35 -0.46
CA ALA A 237 -25.69 -20.99 0.01
C ALA A 237 -25.85 -19.50 0.37
N TYR A 238 -24.84 -18.67 0.08
CA TYR A 238 -24.81 -17.25 0.38
C TYR A 238 -24.26 -16.47 -0.82
N ALA A 239 -24.59 -15.18 -0.89
CA ALA A 239 -24.09 -14.30 -1.92
C ALA A 239 -22.61 -13.95 -1.70
N LEU A 240 -21.91 -13.72 -2.80
CA LEU A 240 -20.54 -13.19 -2.80
C LEU A 240 -20.56 -11.72 -3.24
N LEU A 241 -19.58 -10.96 -2.78
CA LEU A 241 -19.30 -9.61 -3.23
C LEU A 241 -18.05 -9.65 -4.12
N MET A 242 -18.19 -9.20 -5.36
CA MET A 242 -17.09 -8.94 -6.27
C MET A 242 -16.77 -7.44 -6.26
N GLU A 243 -15.53 -7.11 -5.95
CA GLU A 243 -14.93 -5.78 -5.97
C GLU A 243 -13.94 -5.73 -7.12
N VAL A 244 -14.22 -4.90 -8.13
CA VAL A 244 -13.28 -4.62 -9.23
C VAL A 244 -12.68 -3.25 -8.99
N THR A 245 -11.37 -3.19 -8.81
CA THR A 245 -10.63 -1.95 -8.57
C THR A 245 -9.70 -1.68 -9.72
N THR A 246 -9.81 -0.50 -10.33
CA THR A 246 -8.99 -0.11 -11.49
C THR A 246 -8.16 1.12 -11.15
N TYR A 247 -6.88 1.09 -11.49
CA TYR A 247 -5.95 2.18 -11.19
C TYR A 247 -6.02 3.37 -12.17
N ASP A 248 -6.75 3.21 -13.29
CA ASP A 248 -7.03 4.27 -14.28
C ASP A 248 -8.24 5.15 -13.92
N GLY A 249 -8.50 5.42 -12.62
CA GLY A 249 -9.61 6.29 -12.23
C GLY A 249 -9.32 7.79 -12.40
N ASP A 250 -10.17 8.63 -11.80
CA ASP A 250 -10.14 10.08 -12.03
C ASP A 250 -8.79 10.67 -11.60
N SER A 251 -8.16 11.41 -12.53
CA SER A 251 -6.99 12.23 -12.24
C SER A 251 -7.42 13.48 -11.48
N VAL A 252 -7.06 13.56 -10.20
CA VAL A 252 -7.29 14.74 -9.36
C VAL A 252 -5.97 15.49 -9.23
N PRO A 253 -5.93 16.82 -9.44
CA PRO A 253 -4.72 17.58 -9.22
C PRO A 253 -4.34 17.49 -7.73
N VAL A 254 -3.08 17.15 -7.44
CA VAL A 254 -2.54 17.08 -6.06
C VAL A 254 -2.63 18.46 -5.39
N ASP A 255 -2.44 19.52 -6.18
CA ASP A 255 -2.70 20.90 -5.78
C ASP A 255 -3.76 21.48 -6.72
N PRO A 256 -5.02 21.66 -6.26
CA PRO A 256 -6.07 22.21 -7.11
C PRO A 256 -5.83 23.67 -7.51
N ASP A 257 -4.93 24.39 -6.82
CA ASP A 257 -4.64 25.80 -7.05
C ASP A 257 -3.33 26.01 -7.83
N GLY A 258 -2.56 24.95 -8.09
CA GLY A 258 -1.27 24.98 -8.76
C GLY A 258 -1.31 24.40 -10.18
N PRO A 259 -0.97 25.16 -11.24
CA PRO A 259 -0.94 24.64 -12.62
C PRO A 259 0.14 23.57 -12.85
N ASP A 260 1.09 23.44 -11.91
CA ASP A 260 2.24 22.54 -11.99
C ASP A 260 2.18 21.39 -10.95
N GLY A 261 1.06 21.25 -10.23
CA GLY A 261 0.86 20.13 -9.31
C GLY A 261 0.76 18.81 -10.08
N GLY A 262 1.42 17.76 -9.58
CA GLY A 262 1.24 16.41 -10.11
C GLY A 262 -0.24 15.99 -10.08
N TRP A 263 -0.59 14.96 -10.84
CA TRP A 263 -1.93 14.36 -10.80
C TRP A 263 -1.91 13.10 -9.95
N MET A 264 -2.87 12.96 -9.06
CA MET A 264 -3.14 11.73 -8.32
C MET A 264 -4.25 10.97 -9.05
N GLN A 265 -4.00 9.73 -9.45
CA GLN A 265 -5.05 8.84 -9.93
C GLN A 265 -5.75 8.22 -8.72
N LEU A 266 -7.06 8.45 -8.61
CA LEU A 266 -7.87 7.77 -7.61
C LEU A 266 -8.32 6.41 -8.15
N PRO A 267 -8.22 5.31 -7.39
CA PRO A 267 -8.73 4.03 -7.84
C PRO A 267 -10.27 4.09 -7.98
N ARG A 268 -10.79 3.58 -9.09
CA ARG A 268 -12.23 3.38 -9.26
C ARG A 268 -12.61 1.99 -8.75
N ILE A 269 -13.63 1.93 -7.90
CA ILE A 269 -14.12 0.68 -7.31
C ILE A 269 -15.55 0.41 -7.80
N THR A 270 -15.75 -0.74 -8.43
CA THR A 270 -17.06 -1.27 -8.84
C THR A 270 -17.41 -2.48 -7.99
N LEU A 271 -18.63 -2.50 -7.44
CA LEU A 271 -19.13 -3.58 -6.59
C LEU A 271 -20.28 -4.33 -7.28
N GLU A 272 -20.18 -5.65 -7.36
CA GLU A 272 -21.23 -6.53 -7.88
C GLU A 272 -21.55 -7.64 -6.88
N THR A 273 -22.82 -8.01 -6.76
CA THR A 273 -23.24 -9.16 -5.96
C THR A 273 -23.44 -10.37 -6.85
N ILE A 274 -22.79 -11.49 -6.51
CA ILE A 274 -22.98 -12.79 -7.15
C ILE A 274 -23.89 -13.62 -6.24
N GLU A 275 -25.17 -13.73 -6.60
CA GLU A 275 -26.16 -14.43 -5.80
C GLU A 275 -25.82 -15.92 -5.56
N ALA A 276 -26.35 -16.49 -4.49
CA ALA A 276 -26.18 -17.90 -4.17
C ALA A 276 -26.68 -18.79 -5.32
N GLY A 277 -25.86 -19.76 -5.75
CA GLY A 277 -26.16 -20.66 -6.88
C GLY A 277 -26.07 -20.01 -8.26
N ALA A 278 -25.70 -18.73 -8.38
CA ALA A 278 -25.64 -18.05 -9.66
C ALA A 278 -24.39 -18.42 -10.46
N THR A 279 -24.56 -18.54 -11.78
CA THR A 279 -23.45 -18.51 -12.75
C THR A 279 -23.32 -17.11 -13.29
N VAL A 280 -22.09 -16.60 -13.33
CA VAL A 280 -21.74 -15.28 -13.85
C VAL A 280 -20.85 -15.43 -15.08
N SER A 281 -21.14 -14.62 -16.09
CA SER A 281 -20.29 -14.41 -17.27
C SER A 281 -20.28 -12.90 -17.54
N ARG A 282 -19.09 -12.32 -17.53
CA ARG A 282 -18.85 -10.89 -17.70
C ARG A 282 -17.63 -10.70 -18.57
N ASN A 283 -17.71 -9.73 -19.45
CA ASN A 283 -16.55 -9.22 -20.13
C ASN A 283 -16.13 -7.94 -19.39
N LEU A 284 -14.94 -7.93 -18.80
CA LEU A 284 -14.45 -6.76 -18.05
C LEU A 284 -13.91 -5.66 -18.99
N SER A 285 -13.90 -5.89 -20.32
CA SER A 285 -13.21 -5.04 -21.32
C SER A 285 -13.84 -3.70 -21.63
N THR A 286 -15.16 -3.58 -21.50
CA THR A 286 -15.84 -2.37 -21.99
C THR A 286 -15.66 -1.18 -21.05
N GLU A 287 -15.05 -1.39 -19.89
CA GLU A 287 -15.03 -0.40 -18.81
C GLU A 287 -13.63 0.05 -18.38
N TYR A 288 -12.58 -0.70 -18.71
CA TYR A 288 -11.26 -0.53 -18.08
C TYR A 288 -10.10 -0.70 -19.07
N PHE A 289 -9.27 0.33 -19.19
CA PHE A 289 -7.90 0.23 -19.71
C PHE A 289 -6.96 0.19 -18.49
N GLY A 290 -5.79 -0.47 -18.60
CA GLY A 290 -4.76 -0.46 -17.55
C GLY A 290 -4.82 -1.57 -16.50
N ASP A 291 -4.08 -1.37 -15.40
CA ASP A 291 -3.97 -2.29 -14.26
C ASP A 291 -5.29 -2.35 -13.47
N PHE A 292 -5.79 -3.55 -13.22
CA PHE A 292 -6.94 -3.73 -12.35
C PHE A 292 -6.88 -5.03 -11.55
N PHE A 293 -7.46 -5.03 -10.35
CA PHE A 293 -7.69 -6.26 -9.60
C PHE A 293 -9.15 -6.55 -9.37
N VAL A 294 -9.44 -7.83 -9.25
CA VAL A 294 -10.73 -8.37 -8.85
C VAL A 294 -10.57 -9.06 -7.51
N ARG A 295 -11.42 -8.70 -6.54
CA ARG A 295 -11.51 -9.37 -5.25
C ARG A 295 -12.90 -9.94 -5.05
N ILE A 296 -13.01 -11.21 -4.69
CA ILE A 296 -14.29 -11.84 -4.40
C ILE A 296 -14.29 -12.33 -2.96
N THR A 297 -15.25 -11.87 -2.15
CA THR A 297 -15.40 -12.26 -0.73
C THR A 297 -16.83 -12.67 -0.43
N LYS A 298 -17.08 -13.25 0.74
CA LYS A 298 -18.45 -13.37 1.24
C LYS A 298 -19.08 -11.99 1.44
N LYS A 299 -20.36 -11.86 1.07
CA LYS A 299 -21.15 -10.65 1.32
C LYS A 299 -21.75 -10.63 2.73
#